data_AF-A0A0G1W9K1-F1
#
_entry.id   AF-A0A0G1W9K1-F1
#
_cell.length_a   1.000
_cell.length_b   1.000
_cell.length_c   1.000
_cell.angle_alpha   90.00
_cell.angle_beta   90.00
_cell.angle_gamma   90.00
#
_symmetry.space_group_name_H-M   'P 1'
#
loop_
_entity.id
_entity.type
_entity.pdbx_description
1 polymer ?
#
loop_
_entity_poly.entity_id
_entity_poly.type
_entity_poly.pdbx_seq_one_letter_code
_entity_poly.pdbx_strand_id
1 'polypeptide(L)'
;MSNKTLFVVGLILFLGLGSSALAHEDASGASIDLGVGNPLILPANPLYFFKELGRDVRRLFTFNKEAKALLELEILNKKAAEIKSLEEKEKTEDVVKAIQKYKKSALSLAGRVSSLKQSEAVKYEKLVGLLTDKLLRHHELFVEILSHNEDFKKEIEDTRIVLDKVSVAMVVNFENPNDFKKIFEEAVANYKDGTLKEFNAVHVLDRIEDQLPEEVRDKIVSLKDDLILRFEGRFRAESNEDFIKVLDELTINNLEELKVFDEVREKISDSGLKSKMNLVRQKAFLAAEENALTDQRAAAEIIGAAEASVLELEGKVAASGAETQKSVRNLLEKADFHFEQAKKFFDGGEYGSAFGQATAALAEAENGLDQLGKGSEDLSSENLDLRKEFDELKARAKAENLTPDVVPDLYELFDEAEKQVLEAKAVESLRAVKILLAEIEAKIRAREN
;
A
#
# COMPACT_ATOMS: atom_id res chain seq x y z
N MET A 1 -66.87 -21.33 -15.53
CA MET A 1 -65.83 -20.82 -14.61
C MET A 1 -64.50 -20.94 -15.33
N SER A 2 -63.88 -19.79 -15.61
CA SER A 2 -62.85 -19.61 -16.64
C SER A 2 -61.46 -19.62 -16.00
N ASN A 3 -60.61 -20.54 -16.46
CA ASN A 3 -59.18 -20.59 -16.12
C ASN A 3 -58.44 -19.47 -16.85
N LYS A 4 -57.81 -18.57 -16.10
CA LYS A 4 -56.87 -17.58 -16.62
C LYS A 4 -55.45 -18.13 -16.55
N THR A 5 -54.93 -18.49 -17.71
CA THR A 5 -53.53 -18.82 -17.96
C THR A 5 -52.70 -17.55 -17.82
N LEU A 6 -51.74 -17.54 -16.87
CA LEU A 6 -50.80 -16.44 -16.68
C LEU A 6 -49.69 -16.56 -17.74
N PHE A 7 -49.56 -15.54 -18.59
CA PHE A 7 -48.57 -15.45 -19.65
C PHE A 7 -47.27 -14.88 -19.05
N VAL A 8 -46.25 -15.72 -18.87
CA VAL A 8 -44.89 -15.29 -18.48
C VAL A 8 -44.10 -15.11 -19.78
N VAL A 9 -43.86 -13.86 -20.16
CA VAL A 9 -42.92 -13.53 -21.25
C VAL A 9 -41.52 -13.49 -20.64
N GLY A 10 -40.74 -14.53 -20.93
CA GLY A 10 -39.29 -14.50 -20.78
C GLY A 10 -38.68 -13.69 -21.92
N LEU A 11 -37.87 -12.68 -21.58
CA LEU A 11 -36.96 -12.03 -22.51
C LEU A 11 -35.53 -12.44 -22.13
N ILE A 12 -35.07 -13.52 -22.76
CA ILE A 12 -33.66 -13.91 -22.84
C ILE A 12 -33.10 -13.25 -24.10
N LEU A 13 -32.17 -12.31 -23.97
CA LEU A 13 -31.24 -11.92 -25.05
C LEU A 13 -30.16 -10.97 -24.50
N PHE A 14 -28.97 -11.51 -24.27
CA PHE A 14 -27.69 -10.86 -24.63
C PHE A 14 -26.56 -11.91 -24.55
N LEU A 15 -26.45 -12.71 -25.61
CA LEU A 15 -25.19 -13.37 -25.98
C LEU A 15 -24.39 -12.34 -26.79
N GLY A 16 -23.47 -11.65 -26.13
CA GLY A 16 -22.47 -10.79 -26.77
C GLY A 16 -21.13 -11.52 -26.82
N LEU A 17 -20.79 -11.97 -28.02
CA LEU A 17 -19.54 -12.62 -28.39
C LEU A 17 -18.32 -11.80 -27.94
N GLY A 18 -17.38 -12.46 -27.28
CA GLY A 18 -16.05 -11.91 -27.03
C GLY A 18 -15.33 -11.72 -28.35
N SER A 19 -15.21 -10.47 -28.81
CA SER A 19 -14.24 -10.10 -29.83
C SER A 19 -12.89 -9.95 -29.14
N SER A 20 -11.98 -10.89 -29.39
CA SER A 20 -10.56 -10.73 -29.12
C SER A 20 -10.05 -9.59 -30.00
N ALA A 21 -10.01 -8.38 -29.44
CA ALA A 21 -9.28 -7.27 -30.05
C ALA A 21 -7.79 -7.52 -29.81
N LEU A 22 -7.03 -7.54 -30.90
CA LEU A 22 -5.57 -7.56 -30.89
C LEU A 22 -5.09 -6.31 -30.15
N ALA A 23 -4.39 -6.52 -29.03
CA ALA A 23 -3.68 -5.47 -28.31
C ALA A 23 -2.54 -4.96 -29.21
N HIS A 24 -2.51 -3.66 -29.44
CA HIS A 24 -1.36 -2.96 -29.98
C HIS A 24 -0.42 -2.70 -28.80
N GLU A 25 0.71 -3.40 -28.76
CA GLU A 25 1.81 -3.08 -27.85
C GLU A 25 2.45 -1.78 -28.32
N ASP A 26 2.01 -0.65 -27.74
CA ASP A 26 2.85 0.53 -27.64
C ASP A 26 3.66 0.40 -26.35
N ALA A 27 4.95 0.10 -26.54
CA ALA A 27 5.94 0.06 -25.49
C ALA A 27 6.37 1.49 -25.12
N SER A 28 5.62 2.15 -24.24
CA SER A 28 6.10 3.22 -23.34
C SER A 28 5.04 3.56 -22.30
N GLY A 29 5.30 3.25 -21.03
CA GLY A 29 4.40 3.47 -19.90
C GLY A 29 3.60 2.22 -19.55
N ALA A 30 3.95 1.55 -18.45
CA ALA A 30 3.18 0.41 -17.95
C ALA A 30 1.78 0.90 -17.54
N SER A 31 0.81 0.79 -18.45
CA SER A 31 -0.53 1.26 -18.17
C SER A 31 -1.15 0.40 -17.07
N ILE A 32 -1.56 1.01 -15.95
CA ILE A 32 -2.21 0.30 -14.84
C ILE A 32 -3.43 -0.50 -15.34
N ASP A 33 -3.39 -1.82 -15.22
CA ASP A 33 -4.57 -2.66 -15.45
C ASP A 33 -5.53 -2.47 -14.26
N LEU A 34 -6.80 -2.25 -14.54
CA LEU A 34 -7.83 -2.17 -13.50
C LEU A 34 -8.62 -3.49 -13.40
N GLY A 35 -8.33 -4.48 -14.24
CA GLY A 35 -9.08 -5.73 -14.36
C GLY A 35 -10.49 -5.51 -14.95
N VAL A 36 -10.67 -4.43 -15.71
CA VAL A 36 -11.90 -4.09 -16.42
C VAL A 36 -11.56 -3.63 -17.83
N GLY A 37 -12.29 -4.14 -18.83
CA GLY A 37 -12.11 -3.71 -20.21
C GLY A 37 -12.43 -2.22 -20.42
N ASN A 38 -11.86 -1.66 -21.49
CA ASN A 38 -11.98 -0.23 -21.81
C ASN A 38 -13.45 0.26 -21.85
N PRO A 39 -13.78 1.33 -21.11
CA PRO A 39 -15.16 1.81 -21.00
C PRO A 39 -15.65 2.43 -22.31
N LEU A 40 -16.60 1.77 -22.97
CA LEU A 40 -17.22 2.27 -24.23
C LEU A 40 -18.04 3.55 -24.03
N ILE A 41 -18.72 3.68 -22.89
CA ILE A 41 -19.57 4.82 -22.56
C ILE A 41 -18.96 5.57 -21.37
N LEU A 42 -18.49 6.79 -21.66
CA LEU A 42 -17.86 7.70 -20.72
C LEU A 42 -18.86 8.73 -20.13
N PRO A 43 -18.57 9.32 -18.96
CA PRO A 43 -19.39 10.34 -18.32
C PRO A 43 -19.84 11.52 -19.21
N ALA A 44 -19.05 11.88 -20.21
CA ALA A 44 -19.34 12.97 -21.15
C ALA A 44 -20.34 12.60 -22.26
N ASN A 45 -20.65 11.31 -22.44
CA ASN A 45 -21.56 10.84 -23.47
C ASN A 45 -23.03 10.97 -22.99
N PRO A 46 -23.96 11.50 -23.82
CA PRO A 46 -25.39 11.59 -23.46
C PRO A 46 -26.03 10.26 -23.03
N LEU A 47 -25.55 9.14 -23.57
CA LEU A 47 -26.02 7.79 -23.26
C LEU A 47 -25.52 7.27 -21.90
N TYR A 48 -24.64 8.00 -21.20
CA TYR A 48 -24.15 7.63 -19.87
C TYR A 48 -25.28 7.50 -18.85
N PHE A 49 -26.38 8.24 -19.03
CA PHE A 49 -27.57 8.11 -18.20
C PHE A 49 -28.08 6.67 -18.13
N PHE A 50 -28.08 5.93 -19.24
CA PHE A 50 -28.51 4.52 -19.26
C PHE A 50 -27.56 3.62 -18.46
N LYS A 51 -26.26 3.96 -18.42
CA LYS A 51 -25.26 3.23 -17.63
C LYS A 51 -25.52 3.40 -16.12
N GLU A 52 -25.82 4.62 -15.67
CA GLU A 52 -26.18 4.88 -14.27
C GLU A 52 -27.52 4.22 -13.91
N LEU A 53 -28.53 4.33 -14.76
CA LEU A 53 -29.81 3.66 -14.56
C LEU A 53 -29.64 2.14 -14.43
N GLY A 54 -28.82 1.53 -15.28
CA GLY A 54 -28.51 0.11 -15.18
C GLY A 54 -27.76 -0.28 -13.90
N ARG A 55 -26.90 0.61 -13.37
CA ARG A 55 -26.25 0.42 -12.06
C ARG A 55 -27.30 0.46 -10.93
N ASP A 56 -28.22 1.40 -10.97
CA ASP A 56 -29.28 1.53 -9.95
C ASP A 56 -30.26 0.35 -9.97
N VAL A 57 -30.66 -0.11 -11.15
CA VAL A 57 -31.46 -1.33 -11.29
C VAL A 57 -30.73 -2.53 -10.66
N ARG A 58 -29.44 -2.72 -10.95
CA ARG A 58 -28.66 -3.81 -10.33
C ARG A 58 -28.57 -3.69 -8.80
N ARG A 59 -28.41 -2.47 -8.27
CA ARG A 59 -28.43 -2.20 -6.82
C ARG A 59 -29.75 -2.59 -6.17
N LEU A 60 -30.87 -2.28 -6.81
CA LEU A 60 -32.22 -2.61 -6.30
C LEU A 60 -32.45 -4.12 -6.20
N PHE A 61 -31.90 -4.90 -7.14
CA PHE A 61 -32.07 -6.35 -7.19
C PHE A 61 -30.98 -7.16 -6.48
N THR A 62 -29.94 -6.50 -5.95
CA THR A 62 -28.91 -7.15 -5.14
C THR A 62 -29.29 -7.01 -3.68
N PHE A 63 -29.71 -8.10 -3.02
CA PHE A 63 -30.30 -8.01 -1.67
C PHE A 63 -29.32 -8.27 -0.53
N ASN A 64 -28.42 -9.24 -0.69
CA ASN A 64 -27.44 -9.63 0.33
C ASN A 64 -26.37 -8.52 0.53
N LYS A 65 -25.96 -8.28 1.79
CA LYS A 65 -25.00 -7.21 2.14
C LYS A 65 -23.63 -7.41 1.48
N GLU A 66 -23.08 -8.62 1.50
CA GLU A 66 -21.80 -8.97 0.89
C GLU A 66 -21.87 -8.75 -0.63
N ALA A 67 -22.92 -9.26 -1.27
CA ALA A 67 -23.14 -9.05 -2.70
C ALA A 67 -23.29 -7.56 -3.07
N LYS A 68 -23.90 -6.75 -2.20
CA LYS A 68 -23.98 -5.29 -2.39
C LYS A 68 -22.60 -4.62 -2.31
N ALA A 69 -21.75 -5.03 -1.36
CA ALA A 69 -20.38 -4.51 -1.27
C ALA A 69 -19.57 -4.88 -2.52
N LEU A 70 -19.65 -6.13 -2.97
CA LEU A 70 -19.00 -6.58 -4.20
C LEU A 70 -19.50 -5.83 -5.43
N LEU A 71 -20.82 -5.58 -5.54
CA LEU A 71 -21.38 -4.79 -6.62
C LEU A 71 -20.88 -3.33 -6.60
N GLU A 72 -20.82 -2.69 -5.43
CA GLU A 72 -20.30 -1.32 -5.34
C GLU A 72 -18.80 -1.27 -5.65
N LEU A 73 -18.01 -2.29 -5.27
CA LEU A 73 -16.61 -2.41 -5.66
C LEU A 73 -16.45 -2.55 -7.18
N GLU A 74 -17.28 -3.37 -7.84
CA GLU A 74 -17.30 -3.49 -9.30
C GLU A 74 -17.63 -2.14 -9.98
N ILE A 75 -18.60 -1.41 -9.43
CA ILE A 75 -18.97 -0.09 -9.95
C ILE A 75 -17.84 0.91 -9.77
N LEU A 76 -17.20 0.91 -8.59
CA LEU A 76 -16.07 1.77 -8.27
C LEU A 76 -14.91 1.51 -9.25
N ASN A 77 -14.58 0.25 -9.48
CA ASN A 77 -13.52 -0.15 -10.41
C ASN A 77 -13.82 0.29 -11.86
N LYS A 78 -15.08 0.15 -12.31
CA LYS A 78 -15.51 0.67 -13.62
C LYS A 78 -15.39 2.19 -13.71
N LYS A 79 -15.56 2.91 -12.61
CA LYS A 79 -15.40 4.37 -12.57
C LYS A 79 -13.93 4.79 -12.56
N ALA A 80 -13.04 4.03 -11.92
CA ALA A 80 -11.60 4.23 -12.05
C ALA A 80 -11.16 4.13 -13.52
N ALA A 81 -11.65 3.12 -14.25
CA ALA A 81 -11.36 2.98 -15.68
C ALA A 81 -11.94 4.13 -16.52
N GLU A 82 -13.12 4.66 -16.15
CA GLU A 82 -13.68 5.86 -16.80
C GLU A 82 -12.81 7.10 -16.57
N ILE A 83 -12.20 7.25 -15.39
CA ILE A 83 -11.28 8.35 -15.09
C ILE A 83 -10.03 8.23 -15.96
N LYS A 84 -9.39 7.06 -15.97
CA LYS A 84 -8.20 6.78 -16.79
C LYS A 84 -8.44 7.12 -18.26
N SER A 85 -9.50 6.59 -18.86
CA SER A 85 -9.85 6.86 -20.27
C SER A 85 -10.26 8.31 -20.59
N LEU A 86 -10.56 9.13 -19.57
CA LEU A 86 -10.85 10.56 -19.76
C LEU A 86 -9.59 11.41 -19.63
N GLU A 87 -8.66 11.01 -18.75
CA GLU A 87 -7.37 11.66 -18.58
C GLU A 87 -6.53 11.52 -19.86
N GLU A 88 -6.50 10.33 -20.47
CA GLU A 88 -5.87 10.06 -21.78
C GLU A 88 -6.43 10.93 -22.93
N LYS A 89 -7.58 11.58 -22.72
CA LYS A 89 -8.25 12.45 -23.72
C LYS A 89 -8.11 13.94 -23.38
N GLU A 90 -7.35 14.28 -22.35
CA GLU A 90 -7.04 15.65 -21.90
C GLU A 90 -8.30 16.52 -21.64
N LYS A 91 -9.38 15.91 -21.13
CA LYS A 91 -10.65 16.62 -20.84
C LYS A 91 -10.79 16.94 -19.36
N THR A 92 -10.07 17.96 -18.88
CA THR A 92 -9.98 18.34 -17.45
C THR A 92 -11.33 18.40 -16.74
N GLU A 93 -12.33 19.10 -17.29
CA GLU A 93 -13.65 19.19 -16.66
C GLU A 93 -14.38 17.85 -16.55
N ASP A 94 -14.21 16.96 -17.53
CA ASP A 94 -14.85 15.65 -17.54
C ASP A 94 -14.16 14.70 -16.55
N VAL A 95 -12.84 14.81 -16.41
CA VAL A 95 -12.04 14.08 -15.40
C VAL A 95 -12.49 14.48 -13.99
N VAL A 96 -12.61 15.77 -13.69
CA VAL A 96 -13.12 16.26 -12.39
C VAL A 96 -14.51 15.68 -12.09
N LYS A 97 -15.43 15.72 -13.05
CA LYS A 97 -16.77 15.12 -12.90
C LYS A 97 -16.70 13.60 -12.66
N ALA A 98 -15.78 12.90 -13.32
CA ALA A 98 -15.57 11.47 -13.14
C ALA A 98 -15.02 11.14 -11.74
N ILE A 99 -14.03 11.90 -11.25
CA ILE A 99 -13.48 11.77 -9.89
C ILE A 99 -14.58 12.01 -8.85
N GLN A 100 -15.42 13.04 -9.01
CA GLN A 100 -16.55 13.27 -8.10
C GLN A 100 -17.57 12.13 -8.11
N LYS A 101 -17.85 11.53 -9.28
CA LYS A 101 -18.72 10.35 -9.38
C LYS A 101 -18.09 9.11 -8.74
N TYR A 102 -16.77 8.96 -8.85
CA TYR A 102 -16.00 7.91 -8.18
C TYR A 102 -16.07 8.09 -6.66
N LYS A 103 -15.77 9.29 -6.13
CA LYS A 103 -15.86 9.65 -4.71
C LYS A 103 -17.22 9.29 -4.10
N LYS A 104 -18.32 9.57 -4.80
CA LYS A 104 -19.68 9.16 -4.36
C LYS A 104 -19.86 7.65 -4.27
N SER A 105 -19.29 6.89 -5.22
CA SER A 105 -19.30 5.43 -5.19
C SER A 105 -18.42 4.88 -4.07
N ALA A 106 -17.26 5.49 -3.82
CA ALA A 106 -16.38 5.11 -2.71
C ALA A 106 -17.06 5.33 -1.36
N LEU A 107 -17.80 6.44 -1.19
CA LEU A 107 -18.63 6.68 0.01
C LEU A 107 -19.71 5.59 0.19
N SER A 108 -20.39 5.21 -0.90
CA SER A 108 -21.37 4.11 -0.85
C SER A 108 -20.70 2.81 -0.43
N LEU A 109 -19.56 2.47 -1.03
CA LEU A 109 -18.79 1.28 -0.70
C LEU A 109 -18.35 1.29 0.77
N ALA A 110 -17.80 2.39 1.28
CA ALA A 110 -17.42 2.53 2.69
C ALA A 110 -18.60 2.22 3.62
N GLY A 111 -19.79 2.77 3.31
CA GLY A 111 -21.01 2.48 4.08
C GLY A 111 -21.46 1.02 3.99
N ARG A 112 -21.26 0.35 2.84
CA ARG A 112 -21.54 -1.09 2.70
C ARG A 112 -20.57 -1.93 3.50
N VAL A 113 -19.27 -1.68 3.36
CA VAL A 113 -18.21 -2.41 4.09
C VAL A 113 -18.38 -2.22 5.59
N SER A 114 -18.64 -1.00 6.06
CA SER A 114 -18.90 -0.70 7.49
C SER A 114 -20.09 -1.45 8.08
N SER A 115 -21.03 -1.91 7.23
CA SER A 115 -22.22 -2.65 7.67
C SER A 115 -22.06 -4.17 7.65
N LEU A 116 -20.90 -4.65 7.20
CA LEU A 116 -20.52 -6.06 7.19
C LEU A 116 -19.72 -6.38 8.46
N LYS A 117 -20.00 -7.54 9.05
CA LYS A 117 -19.13 -8.13 10.07
C LYS A 117 -18.49 -9.38 9.49
N GLN A 118 -17.27 -9.71 9.90
CA GLN A 118 -16.59 -10.94 9.46
C GLN A 118 -17.46 -12.18 9.69
N SER A 119 -18.06 -12.35 10.87
CA SER A 119 -18.98 -13.46 11.19
C SER A 119 -20.26 -13.53 10.35
N GLU A 120 -20.68 -12.43 9.71
CA GLU A 120 -21.90 -12.39 8.89
C GLU A 120 -21.65 -12.74 7.41
N ALA A 121 -20.39 -12.75 6.97
CA ALA A 121 -20.04 -12.87 5.56
C ALA A 121 -19.25 -14.16 5.29
N VAL A 122 -19.90 -15.07 4.54
CA VAL A 122 -19.32 -16.38 4.18
C VAL A 122 -18.01 -16.24 3.41
N LYS A 123 -17.80 -15.10 2.73
CA LYS A 123 -16.57 -14.84 1.95
C LYS A 123 -15.96 -13.49 2.28
N TYR A 124 -16.00 -13.09 3.56
CA TYR A 124 -15.43 -11.82 4.00
C TYR A 124 -13.95 -11.68 3.62
N GLU A 125 -13.16 -12.72 3.83
CA GLU A 125 -11.73 -12.76 3.50
C GLU A 125 -11.48 -12.52 2.00
N LYS A 126 -12.28 -13.16 1.15
CA LYS A 126 -12.22 -12.95 -0.30
C LYS A 126 -12.58 -11.51 -0.68
N LEU A 127 -13.58 -10.91 -0.02
CA LEU A 127 -13.94 -9.52 -0.25
C LEU A 127 -12.79 -8.59 0.14
N VAL A 128 -12.12 -8.85 1.26
CA VAL A 128 -10.97 -8.08 1.74
C VAL A 128 -9.82 -8.17 0.75
N GLY A 129 -9.46 -9.37 0.29
CA GLY A 129 -8.42 -9.53 -0.72
C GLY A 129 -8.73 -8.79 -2.03
N LEU A 130 -9.99 -8.80 -2.47
CA LEU A 130 -10.44 -8.03 -3.64
C LEU A 130 -10.43 -6.52 -3.40
N LEU A 131 -10.81 -6.06 -2.20
CA LEU A 131 -10.75 -4.66 -1.83
C LEU A 131 -9.31 -4.16 -1.84
N THR A 132 -8.39 -4.89 -1.20
CA THR A 132 -6.96 -4.54 -1.18
C THR A 132 -6.41 -4.42 -2.60
N ASP A 133 -6.59 -5.44 -3.46
CA ASP A 133 -6.14 -5.39 -4.86
C ASP A 133 -6.67 -4.15 -5.60
N LYS A 134 -7.98 -3.86 -5.49
CA LYS A 134 -8.57 -2.72 -6.21
C LYS A 134 -8.18 -1.37 -5.62
N LEU A 135 -8.05 -1.25 -4.29
CA LEU A 135 -7.65 -0.01 -3.64
C LEU A 135 -6.20 0.36 -3.98
N LEU A 136 -5.29 -0.61 -4.04
CA LEU A 136 -3.90 -0.36 -4.45
C LEU A 136 -3.83 0.12 -5.90
N ARG A 137 -4.53 -0.54 -6.83
CA ARG A 137 -4.62 -0.10 -8.22
C ARG A 137 -5.22 1.31 -8.37
N HIS A 138 -6.24 1.64 -7.55
CA HIS A 138 -6.85 2.97 -7.59
C HIS A 138 -5.93 4.03 -6.99
N HIS A 139 -5.15 3.68 -5.96
CA HIS A 139 -4.13 4.55 -5.42
C HIS A 139 -3.06 4.88 -6.46
N GLU A 140 -2.52 3.86 -7.14
CA GLU A 140 -1.55 4.02 -8.22
C GLU A 140 -2.11 4.85 -9.38
N LEU A 141 -3.37 4.61 -9.79
CA LEU A 141 -4.04 5.43 -10.80
C LEU A 141 -4.06 6.91 -10.41
N PHE A 142 -4.33 7.22 -9.14
CA PHE A 142 -4.35 8.60 -8.69
C PHE A 142 -2.95 9.21 -8.61
N VAL A 143 -1.91 8.43 -8.27
CA VAL A 143 -0.52 8.88 -8.35
C VAL A 143 -0.14 9.19 -9.80
N GLU A 144 -0.47 8.30 -10.74
CA GLU A 144 -0.24 8.47 -12.18
C GLU A 144 -0.89 9.77 -12.69
N ILE A 145 -2.18 9.97 -12.38
CA ILE A 145 -2.91 11.19 -12.81
C ILE A 145 -2.27 12.46 -12.24
N LEU A 146 -1.84 12.45 -10.97
CA LEU A 146 -1.19 13.62 -10.36
C LEU A 146 0.18 13.92 -10.96
N SER A 147 0.90 12.89 -11.40
CA SER A 147 2.20 13.06 -12.07
C SER A 147 2.08 13.75 -13.43
N HIS A 148 0.93 13.59 -14.12
CA HIS A 148 0.66 14.23 -15.41
C HIS A 148 -0.01 15.60 -15.25
N ASN A 149 -0.86 15.78 -14.23
CA ASN A 149 -1.63 17.00 -14.05
C ASN A 149 -2.00 17.29 -12.58
N GLU A 150 -1.34 18.28 -12.00
CA GLU A 150 -1.60 18.73 -10.62
C GLU A 150 -2.94 19.45 -10.43
N ASP A 151 -3.64 19.87 -11.50
CA ASP A 151 -4.96 20.53 -11.37
C ASP A 151 -5.99 19.64 -10.67
N PHE A 152 -5.79 18.31 -10.70
CA PHE A 152 -6.66 17.34 -10.05
C PHE A 152 -6.30 17.09 -8.58
N LYS A 153 -5.23 17.71 -8.05
CA LYS A 153 -4.71 17.47 -6.69
C LYS A 153 -5.79 17.54 -5.64
N LYS A 154 -6.55 18.63 -5.62
CA LYS A 154 -7.60 18.82 -4.62
C LYS A 154 -8.66 17.72 -4.69
N GLU A 155 -9.23 17.45 -5.87
CA GLU A 155 -10.27 16.44 -6.07
C GLU A 155 -9.80 15.02 -5.74
N ILE A 156 -8.54 14.71 -6.05
CA ILE A 156 -7.92 13.41 -5.76
C ILE A 156 -7.69 13.27 -4.25
N GLU A 157 -7.13 14.26 -3.57
CA GLU A 157 -6.96 14.21 -2.10
C GLU A 157 -8.30 14.07 -1.37
N ASP A 158 -9.29 14.84 -1.82
CA ASP A 158 -10.68 14.73 -1.36
C ASP A 158 -11.27 13.32 -1.53
N THR A 159 -10.81 12.58 -2.54
CA THR A 159 -11.24 11.22 -2.86
C THR A 159 -10.44 10.19 -2.08
N ARG A 160 -9.14 10.40 -1.89
CA ARG A 160 -8.26 9.57 -1.06
C ARG A 160 -8.77 9.51 0.38
N ILE A 161 -9.19 10.64 0.97
CA ILE A 161 -9.85 10.69 2.29
C ILE A 161 -11.09 9.77 2.38
N VAL A 162 -11.83 9.60 1.27
CA VAL A 162 -12.99 8.70 1.23
C VAL A 162 -12.56 7.25 1.11
N LEU A 163 -11.51 6.96 0.35
CA LEU A 163 -10.95 5.60 0.26
C LEU A 163 -10.38 5.13 1.60
N ASP A 164 -9.81 6.03 2.39
CA ASP A 164 -9.37 5.72 3.76
C ASP A 164 -10.51 5.19 4.61
N LYS A 165 -11.73 5.73 4.44
CA LYS A 165 -12.91 5.21 5.14
C LYS A 165 -13.28 3.79 4.70
N VAL A 166 -13.02 3.43 3.44
CA VAL A 166 -13.19 2.05 2.97
C VAL A 166 -12.16 1.15 3.64
N SER A 167 -10.89 1.58 3.68
CA SER A 167 -9.79 0.86 4.30
C SER A 167 -9.98 0.69 5.82
N VAL A 168 -10.31 1.77 6.55
CA VAL A 168 -10.65 1.70 7.99
C VAL A 168 -11.80 0.74 8.24
N ALA A 169 -12.88 0.83 7.45
CA ALA A 169 -14.02 -0.08 7.57
C ALA A 169 -13.64 -1.54 7.26
N MET A 170 -12.66 -1.77 6.39
CA MET A 170 -12.13 -3.10 6.12
C MET A 170 -11.40 -3.64 7.35
N VAL A 171 -10.53 -2.86 7.99
CA VAL A 171 -9.76 -3.31 9.17
C VAL A 171 -10.65 -3.51 10.40
N VAL A 172 -11.49 -2.52 10.73
CA VAL A 172 -12.28 -2.50 11.99
C VAL A 172 -13.32 -3.63 12.06
N ASN A 173 -13.72 -4.19 10.92
CA ASN A 173 -14.73 -5.25 10.87
C ASN A 173 -14.14 -6.66 10.97
N PHE A 174 -12.83 -6.80 11.10
CA PHE A 174 -12.19 -8.07 11.48
C PHE A 174 -12.36 -8.33 12.97
N GLU A 175 -12.71 -9.58 13.30
CA GLU A 175 -12.74 -10.07 14.68
C GLU A 175 -11.34 -10.31 15.22
N ASN A 176 -10.39 -10.65 14.34
CA ASN A 176 -8.99 -10.88 14.68
C ASN A 176 -8.08 -10.08 13.73
N PRO A 177 -7.33 -9.08 14.25
CA PRO A 177 -6.40 -8.30 13.45
C PRO A 177 -5.31 -9.11 12.74
N ASN A 178 -4.92 -10.28 13.27
CA ASN A 178 -3.91 -11.12 12.62
C ASN A 178 -4.45 -11.78 11.33
N ASP A 179 -5.75 -12.07 11.27
CA ASP A 179 -6.37 -12.61 10.06
C ASP A 179 -6.39 -11.54 8.96
N PHE A 180 -6.69 -10.28 9.33
CA PHE A 180 -6.59 -9.15 8.41
C PHE A 180 -5.18 -9.02 7.84
N LYS A 181 -4.16 -9.02 8.73
CA LYS A 181 -2.75 -8.92 8.35
C LYS A 181 -2.40 -9.95 7.27
N LYS A 182 -2.69 -11.23 7.54
CA LYS A 182 -2.40 -12.32 6.60
C LYS A 182 -3.09 -12.14 5.24
N ILE A 183 -4.39 -11.84 5.24
CA ILE A 183 -5.16 -11.66 4.00
C ILE A 183 -4.66 -10.46 3.21
N PHE A 184 -4.30 -9.37 3.90
CA PHE A 184 -3.77 -8.17 3.28
C PHE A 184 -2.40 -8.43 2.64
N GLU A 185 -1.49 -9.11 3.35
CA GLU A 185 -0.19 -9.53 2.82
C GLU A 185 -0.34 -10.42 1.59
N GLU A 186 -1.21 -11.43 1.65
CA GLU A 186 -1.49 -12.30 0.50
C GLU A 186 -2.04 -11.51 -0.69
N ALA A 187 -2.92 -10.53 -0.45
CA ALA A 187 -3.47 -9.69 -1.51
C ALA A 187 -2.41 -8.77 -2.14
N VAL A 188 -1.54 -8.16 -1.35
CA VAL A 188 -0.41 -7.36 -1.84
C VAL A 188 0.55 -8.25 -2.63
N ALA A 189 0.91 -9.42 -2.10
CA ALA A 189 1.86 -10.32 -2.76
C ALA A 189 1.32 -10.81 -4.13
N ASN A 190 0.02 -11.06 -4.22
CA ASN A 190 -0.66 -11.50 -5.45
C ASN A 190 -0.96 -10.37 -6.45
N TYR A 191 -0.74 -9.10 -6.06
CA TYR A 191 -0.85 -7.99 -6.98
C TYR A 191 0.33 -8.00 -7.97
N LYS A 192 0.06 -8.30 -9.25
CA LYS A 192 1.08 -8.52 -10.28
C LYS A 192 1.60 -7.25 -10.95
N ASP A 193 0.80 -6.20 -10.98
CA ASP A 193 1.06 -5.04 -11.87
C ASP A 193 1.75 -3.86 -11.16
N GLY A 194 2.14 -4.02 -9.89
CA GLY A 194 2.72 -2.95 -9.08
C GLY A 194 4.18 -3.19 -8.69
N THR A 195 5.13 -2.58 -9.42
CA THR A 195 6.56 -2.61 -9.07
C THR A 195 6.84 -2.02 -7.68
N LEU A 196 5.99 -1.13 -7.17
CA LEU A 196 6.08 -0.54 -5.83
C LEU A 196 4.92 -0.97 -4.92
N LYS A 197 4.30 -2.13 -5.16
CA LYS A 197 3.07 -2.55 -4.46
C LYS A 197 3.17 -2.55 -2.93
N GLU A 198 4.26 -3.05 -2.34
CA GLU A 198 4.42 -3.04 -0.89
C GLU A 198 4.61 -1.61 -0.37
N PHE A 199 5.36 -0.77 -1.08
CA PHE A 199 5.52 0.66 -0.74
C PHE A 199 4.16 1.39 -0.78
N ASN A 200 3.37 1.19 -1.84
CA ASN A 200 2.04 1.76 -1.98
C ASN A 200 1.09 1.25 -0.90
N ALA A 201 1.20 -0.03 -0.52
CA ALA A 201 0.44 -0.61 0.56
C ALA A 201 0.80 0.01 1.93
N VAL A 202 2.08 0.24 2.22
CA VAL A 202 2.54 0.96 3.42
C VAL A 202 1.94 2.36 3.46
N HIS A 203 1.93 3.08 2.33
CA HIS A 203 1.33 4.41 2.24
C HIS A 203 -0.18 4.40 2.54
N VAL A 204 -0.92 3.41 2.02
CA VAL A 204 -2.35 3.25 2.36
C VAL A 204 -2.55 2.96 3.85
N LEU A 205 -1.69 2.13 4.45
CA LEU A 205 -1.77 1.76 5.86
C LEU A 205 -1.42 2.94 6.79
N ASP A 206 -0.42 3.75 6.46
CA ASP A 206 -0.04 4.94 7.24
C ASP A 206 -1.22 5.92 7.35
N ARG A 207 -1.92 6.17 6.24
CA ARG A 207 -3.04 7.13 6.18
C ARG A 207 -4.26 6.71 7.02
N ILE A 208 -4.39 5.42 7.33
CA ILE A 208 -5.49 4.92 8.17
C ILE A 208 -5.07 4.66 9.61
N GLU A 209 -3.77 4.58 9.90
CA GLU A 209 -3.23 4.17 11.19
C GLU A 209 -3.83 4.96 12.38
N ASP A 210 -3.86 6.29 12.24
CA ASP A 210 -4.39 7.19 13.28
C ASP A 210 -5.91 7.12 13.45
N GLN A 211 -6.63 6.57 12.47
CA GLN A 211 -8.08 6.42 12.49
C GLN A 211 -8.52 5.10 13.15
N LEU A 212 -7.57 4.22 13.48
CA LEU A 212 -7.82 2.91 14.05
C LEU A 212 -7.75 2.92 15.58
N PRO A 213 -8.49 2.01 16.24
CA PRO A 213 -8.31 1.76 17.67
C PRO A 213 -6.87 1.34 17.99
N GLU A 214 -6.38 1.71 19.18
CA GLU A 214 -5.01 1.44 19.64
C GLU A 214 -4.61 -0.04 19.51
N GLU A 215 -5.49 -0.97 19.91
CA GLU A 215 -5.26 -2.42 19.79
C GLU A 215 -4.99 -2.88 18.34
N VAL A 216 -5.62 -2.23 17.37
CA VAL A 216 -5.47 -2.55 15.95
C VAL A 216 -4.26 -1.84 15.34
N ARG A 217 -3.90 -0.66 15.88
CA ARG A 217 -2.78 0.16 15.41
C ARG A 217 -1.47 -0.61 15.45
N ASP A 218 -1.14 -1.26 16.56
CA ASP A 218 0.09 -2.04 16.70
C ASP A 218 0.22 -3.14 15.62
N LYS A 219 -0.92 -3.71 15.21
CA LYS A 219 -0.97 -4.73 14.16
C LYS A 219 -0.79 -4.14 12.77
N ILE A 220 -1.27 -2.92 12.53
CA ILE A 220 -1.00 -2.17 11.31
C ILE A 220 0.47 -1.74 11.23
N VAL A 221 1.06 -1.27 12.34
CA VAL A 221 2.50 -0.95 12.40
C VAL A 221 3.35 -2.18 12.08
N SER A 222 3.03 -3.33 12.70
CA SER A 222 3.70 -4.59 12.38
C SER A 222 3.53 -5.02 10.92
N LEU A 223 2.35 -4.79 10.33
CA LEU A 223 2.10 -5.08 8.92
C LEU A 223 2.89 -4.13 7.99
N LYS A 224 2.98 -2.83 8.31
CA LYS A 224 3.82 -1.87 7.58
C LYS A 224 5.28 -2.35 7.59
N ASP A 225 5.80 -2.75 8.75
CA ASP A 225 7.16 -3.29 8.87
C ASP A 225 7.39 -4.50 7.96
N ASP A 226 6.48 -5.47 7.97
CA ASP A 226 6.63 -6.68 7.17
C ASP A 226 6.56 -6.38 5.66
N LEU A 227 5.72 -5.42 5.25
CA LEU A 227 5.67 -4.94 3.88
C LEU A 227 6.96 -4.23 3.46
N ILE A 228 7.60 -3.45 4.35
CA ILE A 228 8.89 -2.81 4.07
C ILE A 228 10.00 -3.85 3.88
N LEU A 229 10.02 -4.89 4.73
CA LEU A 229 11.01 -5.96 4.60
C LEU A 229 10.79 -6.77 3.32
N ARG A 230 9.51 -6.98 2.93
CA ARG A 230 9.15 -7.61 1.65
C ARG A 230 9.55 -6.75 0.44
N PHE A 231 9.36 -5.44 0.52
CA PHE A 231 9.81 -4.48 -0.49
C PHE A 231 11.33 -4.60 -0.72
N GLU A 232 12.12 -4.64 0.36
CA GLU A 232 13.57 -4.80 0.28
C GLU A 232 13.99 -6.17 -0.25
N GLY A 233 13.36 -7.26 0.24
CA GLY A 233 13.65 -8.61 -0.25
C GLY A 233 13.36 -8.77 -1.76
N ARG A 234 12.26 -8.17 -2.22
CA ARG A 234 11.91 -8.16 -3.65
C ARG A 234 12.89 -7.34 -4.49
N PHE A 235 13.35 -6.19 -3.98
CA PHE A 235 14.40 -5.42 -4.62
C PHE A 235 15.69 -6.24 -4.81
N ARG A 236 16.08 -7.04 -3.80
CA ARG A 236 17.27 -7.92 -3.91
C ARG A 236 17.08 -9.07 -4.89
N ALA A 237 15.85 -9.59 -5.00
CA ALA A 237 15.51 -10.72 -5.87
C ALA A 237 15.48 -10.36 -7.36
N GLU A 238 14.94 -9.19 -7.71
CA GLU A 238 14.73 -8.75 -9.08
C GLU A 238 16.02 -8.15 -9.68
N SER A 239 16.23 -8.35 -10.99
CA SER A 239 17.29 -7.61 -11.67
C SER A 239 16.94 -6.12 -11.63
N ASN A 240 17.73 -5.36 -10.87
CA ASN A 240 17.44 -4.00 -10.42
C ASN A 240 16.99 -2.97 -11.49
N GLU A 241 17.11 -3.22 -12.80
CA GLU A 241 16.88 -2.18 -13.81
C GLU A 241 15.45 -1.62 -13.82
N ASP A 242 14.43 -2.48 -13.87
CA ASP A 242 13.04 -1.99 -13.95
C ASP A 242 12.56 -1.41 -12.62
N PHE A 243 12.97 -2.00 -11.50
CA PHE A 243 12.71 -1.46 -10.17
C PHE A 243 13.38 -0.09 -9.97
N ILE A 244 14.63 0.06 -10.42
CA ILE A 244 15.36 1.33 -10.37
C ILE A 244 14.71 2.37 -11.27
N LYS A 245 14.26 2.02 -12.48
CA LYS A 245 13.56 2.95 -13.37
C LYS A 245 12.31 3.51 -12.69
N VAL A 246 11.49 2.63 -12.12
CA VAL A 246 10.26 3.04 -11.42
C VAL A 246 10.59 3.91 -10.19
N LEU A 247 11.64 3.58 -9.42
CA LEU A 247 12.10 4.45 -8.34
C LEU A 247 12.63 5.80 -8.84
N ASP A 248 13.37 5.83 -9.95
CA ASP A 248 13.94 7.06 -10.50
C ASP A 248 12.85 8.02 -11.04
N GLU A 249 11.70 7.47 -11.44
CA GLU A 249 10.47 8.16 -11.88
C GLU A 249 9.51 8.50 -10.73
N LEU A 250 9.71 7.93 -9.53
CA LEU A 250 8.84 8.19 -8.38
C LEU A 250 8.87 9.67 -8.02
N THR A 251 7.68 10.28 -7.99
CA THR A 251 7.46 11.66 -7.55
C THR A 251 6.84 11.66 -6.16
N ILE A 252 7.36 12.52 -5.28
CA ILE A 252 6.80 12.77 -3.95
C ILE A 252 6.11 14.13 -4.04
N ASN A 253 4.78 14.13 -4.02
CA ASN A 253 3.98 15.29 -4.40
C ASN A 253 3.41 16.06 -3.21
N ASN A 254 3.55 15.49 -2.01
CA ASN A 254 3.11 16.10 -0.76
C ASN A 254 3.94 15.61 0.44
N LEU A 255 3.65 16.24 1.58
CA LEU A 255 4.32 16.02 2.86
C LEU A 255 4.02 14.65 3.47
N GLU A 256 2.82 14.11 3.27
CA GLU A 256 2.41 12.78 3.77
C GLU A 256 3.21 11.68 3.06
N GLU A 257 3.34 11.77 1.73
CA GLU A 257 4.14 10.87 0.91
C GLU A 257 5.61 10.90 1.33
N LEU A 258 6.15 12.09 1.65
CA LEU A 258 7.54 12.24 2.12
C LEU A 258 7.76 11.57 3.49
N LYS A 259 6.81 11.71 4.43
CA LYS A 259 6.87 11.05 5.74
C LYS A 259 6.98 9.54 5.57
N VAL A 260 6.07 8.92 4.82
CA VAL A 260 6.10 7.47 4.56
C VAL A 260 7.38 7.07 3.85
N PHE A 261 7.81 7.87 2.87
CA PHE A 261 9.05 7.62 2.17
C PHE A 261 10.28 7.59 3.10
N ASP A 262 10.37 8.54 4.03
CA ASP A 262 11.44 8.60 5.03
C ASP A 262 11.37 7.41 6.00
N GLU A 263 10.18 6.99 6.42
CA GLU A 263 9.96 5.79 7.24
C GLU A 263 10.51 4.53 6.54
N VAL A 264 10.09 4.28 5.29
CA VAL A 264 10.52 3.13 4.50
C VAL A 264 12.04 3.16 4.31
N ARG A 265 12.58 4.31 3.91
CA ARG A 265 14.02 4.52 3.68
C ARG A 265 14.85 4.22 4.92
N GLU A 266 14.38 4.62 6.10
CA GLU A 266 15.17 4.43 7.32
C GLU A 266 15.21 2.97 7.75
N LYS A 267 14.14 2.22 7.49
CA LYS A 267 14.05 0.79 7.81
C LYS A 267 14.79 -0.12 6.82
N ILE A 268 15.13 0.38 5.63
CA ILE A 268 15.90 -0.37 4.62
C ILE A 268 17.37 -0.53 5.03
N SER A 269 17.85 -1.77 4.93
CA SER A 269 19.25 -2.12 5.22
C SER A 269 20.15 -2.15 3.97
N ASP A 270 19.59 -2.41 2.80
CA ASP A 270 20.32 -2.44 1.53
C ASP A 270 20.86 -1.05 1.15
N SER A 271 22.18 -0.95 1.06
CA SER A 271 22.85 0.32 0.78
C SER A 271 22.56 0.88 -0.62
N GLY A 272 22.34 0.01 -1.62
CA GLY A 272 22.04 0.39 -2.99
C GLY A 272 20.65 1.01 -3.09
N LEU A 273 19.65 0.34 -2.52
CA LEU A 273 18.28 0.82 -2.41
C LEU A 273 18.20 2.10 -1.59
N LYS A 274 18.84 2.15 -0.41
CA LYS A 274 18.86 3.35 0.43
C LYS A 274 19.51 4.55 -0.28
N SER A 275 20.58 4.31 -1.05
CA SER A 275 21.21 5.34 -1.88
C SER A 275 20.25 5.85 -2.97
N LYS A 276 19.55 4.96 -3.68
CA LYS A 276 18.53 5.33 -4.67
C LYS A 276 17.39 6.13 -4.06
N MET A 277 16.91 5.71 -2.90
CA MET A 277 15.86 6.43 -2.18
C MET A 277 16.32 7.83 -1.74
N ASN A 278 17.58 8.00 -1.34
CA ASN A 278 18.13 9.32 -1.05
C ASN A 278 18.10 10.26 -2.26
N LEU A 279 18.33 9.74 -3.48
CA LEU A 279 18.23 10.53 -4.70
C LEU A 279 16.79 10.98 -4.98
N VAL A 280 15.81 10.08 -4.81
CA VAL A 280 14.38 10.41 -4.96
C VAL A 280 13.98 11.49 -3.96
N ARG A 281 14.35 11.32 -2.68
CA ARG A 281 14.12 12.33 -1.64
C ARG A 281 14.77 13.67 -1.97
N GLN A 282 15.99 13.68 -2.50
CA GLN A 282 16.65 14.93 -2.92
C GLN A 282 15.89 15.62 -4.05
N LYS A 283 15.45 14.87 -5.07
CA LYS A 283 14.62 15.41 -6.16
C LYS A 283 13.32 16.00 -5.62
N ALA A 284 12.68 15.33 -4.68
CA ALA A 284 11.47 15.81 -4.03
C ALA A 284 11.68 17.17 -3.35
N PHE A 285 12.78 17.35 -2.61
CA PHE A 285 13.10 18.64 -1.99
C PHE A 285 13.38 19.75 -3.01
N LEU A 286 14.08 19.44 -4.10
CA LEU A 286 14.32 20.42 -5.16
C LEU A 286 13.02 20.86 -5.84
N ALA A 287 12.11 19.93 -6.13
CA ALA A 287 10.79 20.26 -6.70
C ALA A 287 9.91 21.05 -5.71
N ALA A 288 10.05 20.77 -4.43
CA ALA A 288 9.30 21.37 -3.34
C ALA A 288 9.67 22.83 -3.03
N GLU A 289 10.95 23.18 -3.18
CA GLU A 289 11.41 24.58 -3.10
C GLU A 289 10.77 25.45 -4.19
N GLU A 290 10.42 24.85 -5.34
CA GLU A 290 9.75 25.52 -6.44
C GLU A 290 8.22 25.57 -6.30
N ASN A 291 7.58 24.52 -5.73
CA ASN A 291 6.12 24.29 -5.86
C ASN A 291 5.34 23.89 -4.59
N ALA A 292 5.68 24.40 -3.40
CA ALA A 292 4.80 24.41 -2.21
C ALA A 292 4.81 23.20 -1.24
N LEU A 293 5.98 22.67 -0.84
CA LEU A 293 6.12 22.02 0.49
C LEU A 293 6.52 23.03 1.60
N THR A 294 6.18 24.29 1.41
CA THR A 294 6.59 25.42 2.27
C THR A 294 5.51 25.82 3.29
N ASP A 295 4.57 24.92 3.60
CA ASP A 295 3.54 25.18 4.60
C ASP A 295 4.14 25.20 6.01
N GLN A 296 4.27 26.41 6.57
CA GLN A 296 4.71 26.63 7.94
C GLN A 296 3.91 25.79 8.94
N ARG A 297 2.60 25.63 8.73
CA ARG A 297 1.75 24.88 9.65
C ARG A 297 2.12 23.41 9.65
N ALA A 298 2.19 22.79 8.48
CA ALA A 298 2.56 21.40 8.36
C ALA A 298 3.99 21.13 8.87
N ALA A 299 4.93 22.05 8.63
CA ALA A 299 6.28 21.99 9.21
C ALA A 299 6.25 22.03 10.75
N ALA A 300 5.43 22.90 11.35
CA ALA A 300 5.29 22.97 12.80
C ALA A 300 4.64 21.70 13.39
N GLU A 301 3.60 21.17 12.72
CA GLU A 301 2.92 19.94 13.15
C GLU A 301 3.88 18.74 13.15
N ILE A 302 4.69 18.55 12.10
CA ILE A 302 5.65 17.44 12.04
C ILE A 302 6.82 17.63 13.01
N ILE A 303 7.27 18.87 13.27
CA ILE A 303 8.31 19.14 14.27
C ILE A 303 7.79 18.76 15.66
N GLY A 304 6.53 19.06 15.97
CA GLY A 304 5.91 18.66 17.23
C GLY A 304 5.79 17.13 17.38
N ALA A 305 5.45 16.43 16.29
CA ALA A 305 5.44 14.96 16.28
C ALA A 305 6.85 14.37 16.48
N ALA A 306 7.85 14.90 15.76
CA ALA A 306 9.24 14.49 15.89
C ALA A 306 9.76 14.74 17.33
N GLU A 307 9.46 15.89 17.92
CA GLU A 307 9.81 16.20 19.32
C GLU A 307 9.23 15.16 20.28
N ALA A 308 7.95 14.83 20.14
CA ALA A 308 7.30 13.85 20.99
C ALA A 308 7.96 12.46 20.89
N SER A 309 8.22 11.98 19.67
CA SER A 309 8.84 10.66 19.45
C SER A 309 10.29 10.61 19.90
N VAL A 310 11.07 11.68 19.67
CA VAL A 310 12.46 11.80 20.16
C VAL A 310 12.49 11.75 21.69
N LEU A 311 11.66 12.56 22.37
CA LEU A 311 11.57 12.57 23.83
C LEU A 311 11.13 11.22 24.40
N GLU A 312 10.20 10.52 23.74
CA GLU A 312 9.81 9.17 24.15
C GLU A 312 10.99 8.19 24.02
N LEU A 313 11.71 8.24 22.90
CA LEU A 313 12.87 7.37 22.66
C LEU A 313 13.98 7.65 23.67
N GLU A 314 14.32 8.91 23.92
CA GLU A 314 15.25 9.33 24.97
C GLU A 314 14.86 8.74 26.33
N GLY A 315 13.58 8.85 26.70
CA GLY A 315 13.04 8.32 27.93
C GLY A 315 13.21 6.81 28.06
N LYS A 316 12.89 6.04 27.00
CA LYS A 316 13.04 4.57 27.01
C LYS A 316 14.51 4.14 27.00
N VAL A 317 15.38 4.85 26.28
CA VAL A 317 16.83 4.61 26.28
C VAL A 317 17.42 4.87 27.67
N ALA A 318 17.01 5.96 28.34
CA ALA A 318 17.44 6.28 29.69
C ALA A 318 16.97 5.25 30.72
N ALA A 319 15.72 4.77 30.59
CA ALA A 319 15.16 3.74 31.48
C ALA A 319 15.85 2.38 31.33
N SER A 320 16.29 2.05 30.11
CA SER A 320 16.98 0.78 29.78
C SER A 320 18.47 0.80 30.15
N GLY A 321 19.06 1.99 30.33
CA GLY A 321 20.42 2.17 30.82
C GLY A 321 21.51 1.59 29.92
N ALA A 322 22.46 0.84 30.52
CA ALA A 322 23.62 0.28 29.82
C ALA A 322 23.24 -0.87 28.86
N GLU A 323 22.08 -1.49 29.05
CA GLU A 323 21.61 -2.66 28.27
C GLU A 323 21.01 -2.29 26.91
N THR A 324 20.79 -1.00 26.64
CA THR A 324 20.31 -0.52 25.35
C THR A 324 21.26 -0.90 24.22
N GLN A 325 20.71 -1.49 23.16
CA GLN A 325 21.46 -1.87 21.96
C GLN A 325 22.15 -0.65 21.33
N LYS A 326 23.36 -0.86 20.79
CA LYS A 326 24.15 0.21 20.16
C LYS A 326 23.41 0.85 18.98
N SER A 327 22.66 0.07 18.22
CA SER A 327 21.84 0.53 17.11
C SER A 327 20.77 1.53 17.55
N VAL A 328 20.04 1.25 18.63
CA VAL A 328 19.04 2.16 19.19
C VAL A 328 19.67 3.49 19.62
N ARG A 329 20.86 3.46 20.25
CA ARG A 329 21.58 4.69 20.61
C ARG A 329 21.99 5.50 19.39
N ASN A 330 22.47 4.84 18.34
CA ASN A 330 22.81 5.51 17.09
C ASN A 330 21.57 6.14 16.42
N LEU A 331 20.40 5.50 16.52
CA LEU A 331 19.14 6.05 16.01
C LEU A 331 18.74 7.30 16.78
N LEU A 332 18.84 7.27 18.11
CA LEU A 332 18.57 8.44 18.94
C LEU A 332 19.51 9.61 18.60
N GLU A 333 20.82 9.36 18.50
CA GLU A 333 21.80 10.41 18.17
C GLU A 333 21.50 11.09 16.82
N LYS A 334 21.09 10.32 15.81
CA LYS A 334 20.69 10.88 14.52
C LYS A 334 19.36 11.63 14.61
N ALA A 335 18.40 11.09 15.34
CA ALA A 335 17.08 11.70 15.50
C ALA A 335 17.20 13.07 16.16
N ASP A 336 18.01 13.17 17.23
CA ASP A 336 18.35 14.43 17.89
C ASP A 336 19.01 15.42 16.93
N PHE A 337 19.99 14.95 16.16
CA PHE A 337 20.68 15.80 15.18
C PHE A 337 19.71 16.37 14.14
N HIS A 338 18.88 15.51 13.55
CA HIS A 338 17.89 15.92 12.55
C HIS A 338 16.83 16.84 13.15
N PHE A 339 16.36 16.56 14.37
CA PHE A 339 15.39 17.39 15.07
C PHE A 339 15.93 18.81 15.37
N GLU A 340 17.16 18.92 15.85
CA GLU A 340 17.80 20.22 16.09
C GLU A 340 18.04 20.99 14.79
N GLN A 341 18.34 20.30 13.68
CA GLN A 341 18.41 20.94 12.37
C GLN A 341 17.03 21.42 11.88
N ALA A 342 15.97 20.65 12.13
CA ALA A 342 14.60 21.02 11.80
C ALA A 342 14.20 22.34 12.48
N LYS A 343 14.48 22.48 13.79
CA LYS A 343 14.24 23.72 14.55
C LYS A 343 14.97 24.92 13.94
N LYS A 344 16.26 24.77 13.62
CA LYS A 344 17.05 25.86 13.02
C LYS A 344 16.48 26.30 11.68
N PHE A 345 16.09 25.36 10.81
CA PHE A 345 15.47 25.70 9.53
C PHE A 345 14.12 26.37 9.71
N PHE A 346 13.32 25.89 10.67
CA PHE A 346 12.01 26.48 10.97
C PHE A 346 12.14 27.94 11.43
N ASP A 347 13.07 28.21 12.36
CA ASP A 347 13.38 29.56 12.85
C ASP A 347 13.94 30.46 11.73
N GLY A 348 14.64 29.85 10.75
CA GLY A 348 15.14 30.51 9.55
C GLY A 348 14.08 30.78 8.47
N GLY A 349 12.85 30.29 8.63
CA GLY A 349 11.78 30.38 7.62
C GLY A 349 11.92 29.40 6.46
N GLU A 350 12.84 28.43 6.54
CA GLU A 350 13.08 27.39 5.54
C GLU A 350 12.17 26.17 5.82
N TYR A 351 10.84 26.36 5.70
CA TYR A 351 9.86 25.37 6.16
C TYR A 351 9.94 24.01 5.45
N GLY A 352 10.30 23.97 4.17
CA GLY A 352 10.49 22.71 3.45
C GLY A 352 11.68 21.90 4.00
N SER A 353 12.81 22.57 4.23
CA SER A 353 13.99 21.98 4.88
C SER A 353 13.68 21.55 6.31
N ALA A 354 12.94 22.38 7.06
CA ALA A 354 12.52 22.07 8.42
C ALA A 354 11.67 20.81 8.49
N PHE A 355 10.65 20.73 7.61
CA PHE A 355 9.81 19.54 7.48
C PHE A 355 10.64 18.30 7.15
N GLY A 356 11.53 18.41 6.14
CA GLY A 356 12.35 17.28 5.71
C GLY A 356 13.33 16.75 6.76
N GLN A 357 13.84 17.62 7.63
CA GLN A 357 14.65 17.19 8.77
C GLN A 357 13.78 16.60 9.87
N ALA A 358 12.59 17.14 10.11
CA ALA A 358 11.66 16.62 11.11
C ALA A 358 11.13 15.22 10.74
N THR A 359 10.80 14.94 9.47
CA THR A 359 10.40 13.59 9.05
C THR A 359 11.52 12.57 9.19
N ALA A 360 12.77 12.97 8.89
CA ALA A 360 13.93 12.11 9.12
C ALA A 360 14.10 11.79 10.62
N ALA A 361 14.02 12.81 11.48
CA ALA A 361 14.08 12.62 12.92
C ALA A 361 12.95 11.72 13.45
N LEU A 362 11.72 11.93 12.97
CA LEU A 362 10.56 11.12 13.32
C LEU A 362 10.77 9.66 12.94
N ALA A 363 11.17 9.39 11.69
CA ALA A 363 11.41 8.03 11.19
C ALA A 363 12.50 7.30 11.99
N GLU A 364 13.59 8.00 12.36
CA GLU A 364 14.67 7.45 13.17
C GLU A 364 14.22 7.17 14.60
N ALA A 365 13.47 8.10 15.21
CA ALA A 365 12.93 7.94 16.55
C ALA A 365 11.94 6.76 16.63
N GLU A 366 11.00 6.66 15.69
CA GLU A 366 10.03 5.57 15.61
C GLU A 366 10.71 4.21 15.36
N ASN A 367 11.74 4.15 14.50
CA ASN A 367 12.53 2.94 14.32
C ASN A 367 13.26 2.53 15.61
N GLY A 368 13.75 3.50 16.39
CA GLY A 368 14.35 3.24 17.70
C GLY A 368 13.33 2.71 18.72
N LEU A 369 12.12 3.29 18.73
CA LEU A 369 11.02 2.88 19.60
C LEU A 369 10.54 1.47 19.28
N ASP A 370 10.40 1.12 18.00
CA ASP A 370 10.04 -0.23 17.55
C ASP A 370 11.07 -1.27 18.03
N GLN A 371 12.36 -0.97 17.90
CA GLN A 371 13.43 -1.86 18.37
C GLN A 371 13.42 -2.08 19.88
N LEU A 372 12.98 -1.08 20.66
CA LEU A 372 12.83 -1.20 22.11
C LEU A 372 11.52 -1.88 22.54
N GLY A 373 10.48 -1.80 21.71
CA GLY A 373 9.16 -2.35 22.01
C GLY A 373 9.09 -3.88 21.96
N LYS A 374 10.00 -4.54 21.23
CA LYS A 374 10.00 -6.00 21.03
C LYS A 374 10.61 -6.73 22.23
N GLY A 375 9.78 -7.38 23.03
CA GLY A 375 10.20 -8.18 24.18
C GLY A 375 10.80 -9.53 23.78
N SER A 376 11.48 -10.21 24.70
CA SER A 376 12.08 -11.54 24.42
C SER A 376 11.07 -12.62 24.05
N GLU A 377 9.85 -12.53 24.58
CA GLU A 377 8.74 -13.43 24.23
C GLU A 377 8.26 -13.18 22.79
N ASP A 378 8.18 -11.92 22.36
CA ASP A 378 7.82 -11.56 20.98
C ASP A 378 8.85 -12.08 19.99
N LEU A 379 10.15 -11.88 20.28
CA LEU A 379 11.24 -12.37 19.43
C LEU A 379 11.22 -13.90 19.28
N SER A 380 10.84 -14.61 20.34
CA SER A 380 10.75 -16.08 20.31
C SER A 380 9.56 -16.55 19.47
N SER A 381 8.40 -15.90 19.58
CA SER A 381 7.24 -16.19 18.74
C SER A 381 7.54 -15.88 17.27
N GLU A 382 8.15 -14.73 16.99
CA GLU A 382 8.53 -14.30 15.65
C GLU A 382 9.52 -15.28 15.00
N ASN A 383 10.54 -15.75 15.74
CA ASN A 383 11.45 -16.78 15.23
C ASN A 383 10.74 -18.09 14.84
N LEU A 384 9.73 -18.51 15.62
CA LEU A 384 8.94 -19.70 15.31
C LEU A 384 8.13 -19.51 14.03
N ASP A 385 7.57 -18.33 13.81
CA ASP A 385 6.81 -18.05 12.59
C ASP A 385 7.72 -17.98 11.36
N LEU A 386 8.94 -17.43 11.48
CA LEU A 386 9.94 -17.45 10.40
C LEU A 386 10.38 -18.87 10.03
N ARG A 387 10.47 -19.79 11.00
CA ARG A 387 10.75 -21.21 10.71
C ARG A 387 9.63 -21.85 9.89
N LYS A 388 8.37 -21.56 10.23
CA LYS A 388 7.22 -22.06 9.47
C LYS A 388 7.23 -21.50 8.06
N GLU A 389 7.45 -20.19 7.91
CA GLU A 389 7.54 -19.53 6.61
C GLU A 389 8.67 -20.12 5.75
N PHE A 390 9.85 -20.34 6.33
CA PHE A 390 10.96 -21.03 5.66
C PHE A 390 10.55 -22.43 5.15
N ASP A 391 9.92 -23.24 5.99
CA ASP A 391 9.45 -24.58 5.62
C ASP A 391 8.39 -24.54 4.51
N GLU A 392 7.46 -23.58 4.57
CA GLU A 392 6.44 -23.35 3.55
C GLU A 392 7.04 -22.94 2.20
N LEU A 393 8.03 -22.03 2.19
CA LEU A 393 8.74 -21.63 0.97
C LEU A 393 9.53 -22.79 0.37
N LYS A 394 10.20 -23.60 1.19
CA LYS A 394 10.94 -24.79 0.74
C LYS A 394 9.99 -25.83 0.14
N ALA A 395 8.81 -26.01 0.74
CA ALA A 395 7.77 -26.89 0.21
C ALA A 395 7.21 -26.37 -1.12
N ARG A 396 6.97 -25.05 -1.25
CA ARG A 396 6.50 -24.41 -2.48
C ARG A 396 7.52 -24.56 -3.62
N ALA A 397 8.79 -24.24 -3.37
CA ALA A 397 9.86 -24.40 -4.35
C ALA A 397 9.93 -25.83 -4.91
N LYS A 398 9.79 -26.84 -4.01
CA LYS A 398 9.74 -28.25 -4.40
C LYS A 398 8.50 -28.58 -5.24
N ALA A 399 7.33 -28.03 -4.91
CA ALA A 399 6.10 -28.25 -5.66
C ALA A 399 6.20 -27.70 -7.10
N GLU A 400 6.92 -26.59 -7.26
CA GLU A 400 7.20 -25.95 -8.57
C GLU A 400 8.41 -26.56 -9.30
N ASN A 401 8.95 -27.69 -8.82
CA ASN A 401 10.14 -28.37 -9.38
C ASN A 401 11.40 -27.48 -9.46
N LEU A 402 11.50 -26.46 -8.61
CA LEU A 402 12.72 -25.68 -8.43
C LEU A 402 13.65 -26.52 -7.56
N THR A 403 14.63 -27.20 -8.15
CA THR A 403 15.61 -28.03 -7.44
C THR A 403 16.99 -27.35 -7.41
N PRO A 404 17.94 -27.80 -6.55
CA PRO A 404 19.29 -27.23 -6.51
C PRO A 404 20.01 -27.27 -7.86
N ASP A 405 19.73 -28.28 -8.68
CA ASP A 405 20.31 -28.42 -10.02
C ASP A 405 19.69 -27.46 -11.05
N VAL A 406 18.44 -27.01 -10.82
CA VAL A 406 17.69 -26.15 -11.74
C VAL A 406 17.89 -24.67 -11.40
N VAL A 407 17.89 -24.33 -10.10
CA VAL A 407 17.97 -22.95 -9.61
C VAL A 407 18.97 -22.89 -8.45
N PRO A 408 20.28 -23.02 -8.70
CA PRO A 408 21.29 -23.10 -7.64
C PRO A 408 21.34 -21.84 -6.77
N ASP A 409 21.14 -20.65 -7.36
CA ASP A 409 21.12 -19.38 -6.64
C ASP A 409 19.98 -19.29 -5.61
N LEU A 410 18.82 -19.87 -5.90
CA LEU A 410 17.72 -19.93 -4.94
C LEU A 410 18.07 -20.84 -3.73
N TYR A 411 18.79 -21.93 -3.98
CA TYR A 411 19.19 -22.85 -2.90
C TYR A 411 20.35 -22.33 -2.06
N GLU A 412 21.24 -21.51 -2.62
CA GLU A 412 22.22 -20.75 -1.82
C GLU A 412 21.51 -19.84 -0.81
N LEU A 413 20.42 -19.18 -1.20
CA LEU A 413 19.61 -18.38 -0.27
C LEU A 413 18.90 -19.23 0.78
N PHE A 414 18.38 -20.41 0.41
CA PHE A 414 17.79 -21.34 1.39
C PHE A 414 18.83 -21.81 2.43
N ASP A 415 20.06 -22.11 2.00
CA ASP A 415 21.13 -22.53 2.92
C ASP A 415 21.53 -21.39 3.87
N GLU A 416 21.59 -20.15 3.36
CA GLU A 416 21.82 -18.97 4.17
C GLU A 416 20.67 -18.74 5.17
N ALA A 417 19.41 -18.85 4.71
CA ALA A 417 18.24 -18.66 5.54
C ALA A 417 18.14 -19.72 6.64
N GLU A 418 18.42 -20.99 6.33
CA GLU A 418 18.43 -22.07 7.32
C GLU A 418 19.39 -21.77 8.47
N LYS A 419 20.60 -21.28 8.14
CA LYS A 419 21.58 -20.87 9.15
C LYS A 419 21.08 -19.69 9.98
N GLN A 420 20.61 -18.62 9.32
CA GLN A 420 20.22 -17.39 10.03
C GLN A 420 18.96 -17.59 10.90
N VAL A 421 17.97 -18.35 10.44
CA VAL A 421 16.75 -18.68 11.20
C VAL A 421 17.06 -19.40 12.51
N LEU A 422 18.06 -20.30 12.50
CA LEU A 422 18.49 -21.05 13.69
C LEU A 422 19.21 -20.16 14.72
N GLU A 423 19.92 -19.14 14.26
CA GLU A 423 20.76 -18.25 15.07
C GLU A 423 20.04 -16.97 15.51
N ALA A 424 18.94 -16.58 14.85
CA ALA A 424 18.25 -15.31 15.08
C ALA A 424 17.61 -15.23 16.48
N LYS A 425 18.16 -14.36 17.32
CA LYS A 425 17.73 -14.11 18.71
C LYS A 425 17.56 -12.64 19.05
N ALA A 426 17.88 -11.75 18.10
CA ALA A 426 17.79 -10.31 18.24
C ALA A 426 16.95 -9.72 17.10
N VAL A 427 16.36 -8.55 17.32
CA VAL A 427 15.53 -7.84 16.33
C VAL A 427 16.23 -7.72 14.98
N GLU A 428 17.50 -7.31 14.96
CA GLU A 428 18.27 -7.16 13.72
C GLU A 428 18.44 -8.49 12.97
N SER A 429 18.70 -9.58 13.68
CA SER A 429 18.82 -10.91 13.07
C SER A 429 17.48 -11.44 12.52
N LEU A 430 16.35 -11.15 13.19
CA LEU A 430 15.03 -11.52 12.69
C LEU A 430 14.66 -10.71 11.44
N ARG A 431 14.99 -9.40 11.42
CA ARG A 431 14.82 -8.56 10.23
C ARG A 431 15.63 -9.09 9.04
N ALA A 432 16.89 -9.45 9.26
CA ALA A 432 17.74 -10.02 8.21
C ALA A 432 17.14 -11.32 7.62
N VAL A 433 16.64 -12.21 8.49
CA VAL A 433 15.93 -13.42 8.09
C VAL A 433 14.68 -13.08 7.27
N LYS A 434 13.84 -12.13 7.73
CA LYS A 434 12.62 -11.71 7.00
C LYS A 434 12.91 -11.22 5.59
N ILE A 435 13.94 -10.38 5.43
CA ILE A 435 14.34 -9.87 4.11
C ILE A 435 14.78 -11.04 3.22
N LEU A 436 15.55 -11.98 3.76
CA LEU A 436 16.02 -13.15 3.02
C LEU A 436 14.88 -14.09 2.61
N LEU A 437 13.90 -14.33 3.50
CA LEU A 437 12.71 -15.11 3.16
C LEU A 437 11.86 -14.40 2.10
N ALA A 438 11.73 -13.08 2.16
CA ALA A 438 11.04 -12.31 1.13
C ALA A 438 11.77 -12.36 -0.23
N GLU A 439 13.10 -12.35 -0.24
CA GLU A 439 13.92 -12.51 -1.44
C GLU A 439 13.70 -13.90 -2.08
N ILE A 440 13.71 -14.95 -1.25
CA ILE A 440 13.39 -16.33 -1.66
C ILE A 440 11.97 -16.39 -2.25
N GLU A 441 10.98 -15.82 -1.55
CA GLU A 441 9.59 -15.81 -2.03
C GLU A 441 9.47 -15.12 -3.39
N ALA A 442 10.10 -13.96 -3.55
CA ALA A 442 10.09 -13.21 -4.81
C ALA A 442 10.71 -14.03 -5.95
N LYS A 443 11.84 -14.70 -5.71
CA LYS A 443 12.47 -15.59 -6.71
C LYS A 443 11.60 -16.79 -7.09
N ILE A 444 10.88 -17.39 -6.14
CA ILE A 444 9.93 -18.48 -6.43
C ILE A 444 8.80 -17.97 -7.33
N ARG A 445 8.16 -16.86 -6.95
CA ARG A 445 7.04 -16.26 -7.70
C ARG A 445 7.43 -15.80 -9.10
N ALA A 446 8.64 -15.30 -9.28
CA ALA A 446 9.15 -14.89 -10.59
C ALA A 446 9.29 -16.08 -11.59
N ARG A 447 9.27 -17.32 -11.10
CA ARG A 447 9.34 -18.54 -11.92
C ARG A 447 7.99 -19.23 -12.15
N GLU A 448 6.96 -18.82 -11.40
CA GLU A 448 5.57 -19.31 -11.58
C GLU A 448 4.88 -18.68 -12.80
N ASN A 449 5.40 -17.55 -13.28
CA ASN A 449 4.89 -16.79 -14.43
C ASN A 449 5.79 -17.01 -15.65
#